data_AF-A0AAQ1MDA3-F1
#
_entry.id   AF-A0AAQ1MDA3-F1
#
_cell.length_a   1.000
_cell.length_b   1.000
_cell.length_c   1.000
_cell.angle_alpha   90.00
_cell.angle_beta   90.00
_cell.angle_gamma   90.00
#
_symmetry.space_group_name_H-M   'P 1'
#
loop_
_entity.id
_entity.type
_entity.pdbx_description
1 polymer ?
#
loop_
_entity_poly.entity_id
_entity_poly.type
_entity_poly.pdbx_seq_one_letter_code
_entity_poly.pdbx_strand_id
1 'polypeptide(L)'
;MSARKHKLSKKGKARLAGYTILGLAVLGVAFLVFLGTKGVQFLLDDSDKRLEYQKFIEPVVMLDPVPFDSPDQANPDFLLQSAVWAVLKNEDTSRYATDQTGAVLLPAADVDLYGARLYGSDIKLEHKSFGDDTMKFQYDTATQCYRLPATGLMGYYTPLVSKMEKRGKIIRLTVGYVAAGSSWTGDADGNIYQPEVDKTMIYTLSKTSDGNYVIHSIAEAAEDEAVKNEQKKGSSSASSSAPAAGDGTTPAPGTENSPQEDTTSGEAAAPAAA
;
A
#
# COMPACT_ATOMS: atom_id res chain seq x y z
N MET A 1 -45.53 -23.19 66.38
CA MET A 1 -45.36 -22.85 64.95
C MET A 1 -43.97 -22.23 64.71
N SER A 2 -42.89 -22.96 64.41
CA SER A 2 -41.67 -22.32 63.82
C SER A 2 -40.54 -23.28 63.37
N ALA A 3 -40.84 -24.35 62.62
CA ALA A 3 -39.75 -25.24 62.14
C ALA A 3 -39.86 -25.71 60.68
N ARG A 4 -40.89 -25.28 59.93
CA ARG A 4 -41.06 -25.68 58.51
C ARG A 4 -40.67 -24.61 57.48
N LYS A 5 -40.48 -23.35 57.87
CA LYS A 5 -40.16 -22.27 56.91
C LYS A 5 -38.69 -22.20 56.48
N HIS A 6 -37.76 -22.80 57.24
CA HIS A 6 -36.32 -22.66 56.97
C HIS A 6 -35.74 -23.65 55.92
N LYS A 7 -36.49 -24.70 55.55
CA LYS A 7 -36.02 -25.75 54.61
C LYS A 7 -36.38 -25.48 53.14
N LEU A 8 -37.29 -24.54 52.87
CA LEU A 8 -37.73 -24.18 51.51
C LEU A 8 -36.87 -23.07 50.87
N SER A 9 -36.25 -22.21 51.68
CA SER A 9 -35.37 -21.12 51.19
C SER A 9 -34.02 -21.61 50.62
N LYS A 10 -33.46 -22.72 51.15
CA LYS A 10 -32.20 -23.29 50.65
C LYS A 10 -32.30 -23.88 49.24
N LYS A 11 -33.45 -24.46 48.88
CA LYS A 11 -33.66 -25.07 47.55
C LYS A 11 -33.85 -24.03 46.44
N GLY A 12 -34.45 -22.88 46.76
CA GLY A 12 -34.57 -21.75 45.81
C GLY A 12 -33.24 -21.07 45.51
N LYS A 13 -32.40 -20.88 46.54
CA LYS A 13 -31.05 -20.30 46.40
C LYS A 13 -30.11 -21.18 45.57
N ALA A 14 -30.18 -22.51 45.75
CA ALA A 14 -29.40 -23.47 44.95
C ALA A 14 -29.83 -23.50 43.47
N ARG A 15 -31.13 -23.36 43.18
CA ARG A 15 -31.65 -23.26 41.80
C ARG A 15 -31.23 -21.95 41.14
N LEU A 16 -31.27 -20.83 41.87
CA LEU A 16 -30.80 -19.53 41.40
C LEU A 16 -29.30 -19.56 41.07
N ALA A 17 -28.48 -20.19 41.93
CA ALA A 17 -27.06 -20.39 41.68
C ALA A 17 -26.79 -21.26 40.42
N GLY A 18 -27.62 -22.28 40.19
CA GLY A 18 -27.55 -23.10 38.97
C GLY A 18 -27.84 -22.28 37.71
N TYR A 19 -28.87 -21.43 37.73
CA TYR A 19 -29.18 -20.56 36.59
C TYR A 19 -28.11 -19.51 36.33
N THR A 20 -27.48 -18.95 37.37
CA THR A 20 -26.37 -18.00 37.19
C THR A 20 -25.15 -18.68 36.58
N ILE A 21 -24.82 -19.90 36.98
CA ILE A 21 -23.71 -20.67 36.41
C ILE A 21 -24.01 -21.02 34.95
N LEU A 22 -25.24 -21.42 34.65
CA LEU A 22 -25.66 -21.73 33.29
C LEU A 22 -25.62 -20.47 32.40
N GLY A 23 -26.07 -19.33 32.90
CA GLY A 23 -25.97 -18.05 32.21
C GLY A 23 -24.53 -17.63 31.93
N LEU A 24 -23.64 -17.79 32.92
CA LEU A 24 -22.21 -17.53 32.74
C LEU A 24 -21.57 -18.47 31.72
N ALA A 25 -21.96 -19.75 31.71
CA ALA A 25 -21.48 -20.72 30.74
C ALA A 25 -21.91 -20.37 29.31
N VAL A 26 -23.16 -19.95 29.11
CA VAL A 26 -23.66 -19.50 27.81
C VAL A 26 -22.93 -18.23 27.34
N LEU A 27 -22.70 -17.27 28.24
CA LEU A 27 -21.91 -16.08 27.95
C LEU A 27 -20.46 -16.43 27.58
N GLY A 28 -19.84 -17.37 28.29
CA GLY A 28 -18.50 -17.86 27.98
C GLY A 28 -18.41 -18.50 26.60
N VAL A 29 -19.39 -19.34 26.23
CA VAL A 29 -19.47 -19.94 24.89
C VAL A 29 -19.68 -18.87 23.81
N ALA A 30 -20.55 -17.89 24.03
CA ALA A 30 -20.74 -16.79 23.09
C ALA A 30 -19.46 -15.97 22.89
N PHE A 31 -18.70 -15.73 23.97
CA PHE A 31 -17.42 -15.04 23.90
C PHE A 31 -16.36 -15.83 23.13
N LEU A 32 -16.29 -17.15 23.33
CA LEU A 32 -15.43 -18.07 22.57
C LEU A 32 -15.76 -18.12 21.08
N VAL A 33 -17.04 -18.12 20.71
CA VAL A 33 -17.48 -18.07 19.30
C VAL A 33 -17.14 -16.72 18.67
N PHE A 34 -17.34 -15.63 19.39
CA PHE A 34 -17.01 -14.29 18.91
C PHE A 34 -15.49 -14.09 18.74
N LEU A 35 -14.67 -14.52 19.70
CA LEU A 35 -13.20 -14.52 19.58
C LEU A 35 -12.73 -15.49 18.50
N GLY A 36 -13.35 -16.66 18.36
CA GLY A 36 -13.00 -17.66 17.36
C GLY A 36 -13.24 -17.15 15.94
N THR A 37 -14.40 -16.55 15.68
CA THR A 37 -14.73 -16.01 14.35
C THR A 37 -13.89 -14.80 13.97
N LYS A 38 -13.60 -13.89 14.91
CA LYS A 38 -12.71 -12.73 14.66
C LYS A 38 -11.22 -13.09 14.60
N GLY A 39 -10.77 -14.02 15.44
CA GLY A 39 -9.39 -14.52 15.42
C GLY A 39 -9.05 -15.29 14.15
N VAL A 40 -10.01 -16.06 13.62
CA VAL A 40 -9.84 -16.76 12.34
C VAL A 40 -9.78 -15.79 11.17
N GLN A 41 -10.57 -14.70 11.16
CA GLN A 41 -10.44 -13.68 10.12
C GLN A 41 -9.13 -12.89 10.22
N PHE A 42 -8.66 -12.55 11.42
CA PHE A 42 -7.37 -11.88 11.60
C PHE A 42 -6.18 -12.75 11.15
N LEU A 43 -6.28 -14.08 11.29
CA LEU A 43 -5.26 -15.02 10.78
C LEU A 43 -5.39 -15.32 9.27
N LEU A 44 -6.50 -14.93 8.64
CA LEU A 44 -6.75 -15.07 7.20
C LEU A 44 -6.67 -13.73 6.46
N ASP A 45 -6.32 -12.65 7.16
CA ASP A 45 -6.15 -11.34 6.56
C ASP A 45 -4.77 -11.26 5.87
N ASP A 46 -4.72 -11.73 4.62
CA ASP A 46 -3.53 -11.64 3.78
C ASP A 46 -3.25 -10.20 3.28
N SER A 47 -4.00 -9.19 3.74
CA SER A 47 -3.88 -7.81 3.26
C SER A 47 -2.48 -7.23 3.47
N ASP A 48 -1.86 -7.47 4.63
CA ASP A 48 -0.51 -6.98 4.93
C ASP A 48 0.54 -7.63 4.01
N LYS A 49 0.43 -8.93 3.76
CA LYS A 49 1.34 -9.65 2.86
C LYS A 49 1.16 -9.22 1.41
N ARG A 50 -0.08 -8.99 0.98
CA ARG A 50 -0.34 -8.46 -0.36
C ARG A 50 0.29 -7.08 -0.52
N LEU A 51 0.20 -6.22 0.49
CA LEU A 51 0.85 -4.92 0.48
C LEU A 51 2.38 -5.03 0.43
N GLU A 52 2.97 -5.98 1.16
CA GLU A 52 4.39 -6.28 1.09
C GLU A 52 4.81 -6.70 -0.32
N TYR A 53 4.08 -7.64 -0.95
CA TYR A 53 4.37 -8.07 -2.32
C TYR A 53 4.12 -6.96 -3.35
N GLN A 54 3.08 -6.13 -3.17
CA GLN A 54 2.85 -4.96 -4.01
C GLN A 54 4.06 -4.03 -3.98
N LYS A 55 4.56 -3.66 -2.79
CA LYS A 55 5.76 -2.84 -2.66
C LYS A 55 6.99 -3.50 -3.28
N PHE A 56 7.13 -4.82 -3.12
CA PHE A 56 8.24 -5.58 -3.69
C PHE A 56 8.23 -5.57 -5.24
N ILE A 57 7.07 -5.75 -5.87
CA ILE A 57 6.95 -5.80 -7.34
C ILE A 57 6.70 -4.42 -7.99
N GLU A 58 6.39 -3.39 -7.21
CA GLU A 58 6.15 -2.02 -7.68
C GLU A 58 7.20 -1.51 -8.68
N PRO A 59 8.52 -1.58 -8.42
CA PRO A 59 9.53 -1.11 -9.36
C PRO A 59 9.55 -1.86 -10.70
N VAL A 60 8.96 -3.06 -10.73
CA VAL A 60 8.80 -3.86 -11.95
C VAL A 60 7.50 -3.51 -12.65
N VAL A 61 6.38 -3.52 -11.92
CA VAL A 61 5.03 -3.24 -12.45
C VAL A 61 4.96 -1.85 -13.07
N MET A 62 5.58 -0.84 -12.46
CA MET A 62 5.56 0.53 -12.95
C MET A 62 6.16 0.73 -14.34
N LEU A 63 7.02 -0.20 -14.78
CA LEU A 63 7.70 -0.17 -16.08
C LEU A 63 6.98 -0.96 -17.16
N ASP A 64 5.91 -1.68 -16.80
CA ASP A 64 5.21 -2.57 -17.71
C ASP A 64 6.16 -3.56 -18.45
N PRO A 65 6.63 -4.62 -17.76
CA PRO A 65 7.52 -5.59 -18.37
C PRO A 65 6.83 -6.44 -19.45
N VAL A 66 7.59 -6.76 -20.49
CA VAL A 66 7.26 -7.89 -21.37
C VAL A 66 7.38 -9.20 -20.57
N PRO A 67 6.45 -10.16 -20.74
CA PRO A 67 6.55 -11.48 -20.13
C PRO A 67 7.89 -12.19 -20.36
N PHE A 68 8.34 -12.95 -19.38
CA PHE A 68 9.55 -13.78 -19.45
C PHE A 68 9.44 -15.00 -18.52
N ASP A 69 10.05 -16.12 -18.91
CA ASP A 69 10.05 -17.37 -18.13
C ASP A 69 11.16 -17.43 -17.07
N SER A 70 12.22 -16.63 -17.26
CA SER A 70 13.34 -16.47 -16.32
C SER A 70 14.00 -15.12 -16.50
N PRO A 71 14.62 -14.51 -15.46
CA PRO A 71 15.26 -13.21 -15.60
C PRO A 71 16.40 -13.20 -16.64
N ASP A 72 17.09 -14.31 -16.87
CA ASP A 72 18.13 -14.44 -17.92
C ASP A 72 17.60 -14.22 -19.35
N GLN A 73 16.29 -14.39 -19.56
CA GLN A 73 15.63 -14.17 -20.84
C GLN A 73 14.95 -12.80 -20.94
N ALA A 74 14.90 -12.05 -19.84
CA ALA A 74 14.32 -10.72 -19.82
C ALA A 74 15.23 -9.72 -20.54
N ASN A 75 14.65 -8.59 -20.95
CA ASN A 75 15.43 -7.49 -21.50
C ASN A 75 16.39 -6.94 -20.43
N PRO A 76 17.73 -6.93 -20.65
CA PRO A 76 18.70 -6.41 -19.68
C PRO A 76 18.43 -4.96 -19.26
N ASP A 77 17.91 -4.14 -20.16
CA ASP A 77 17.62 -2.73 -19.91
C ASP A 77 16.47 -2.59 -18.91
N PHE A 78 15.46 -3.45 -19.05
CA PHE A 78 14.35 -3.52 -18.12
C PHE A 78 14.80 -3.97 -16.73
N LEU A 79 15.68 -4.98 -16.63
CA LEU A 79 16.24 -5.44 -15.35
C LEU A 79 17.04 -4.34 -14.66
N LEU A 80 17.86 -3.62 -15.42
CA LEU A 80 18.62 -2.48 -14.89
C LEU A 80 17.69 -1.36 -14.41
N GLN A 81 16.73 -0.97 -15.24
CA GLN A 81 15.80 0.12 -14.92
C GLN A 81 15.00 -0.21 -13.66
N SER A 82 14.41 -1.40 -13.59
CA SER A 82 13.65 -1.85 -12.42
C SER A 82 14.51 -1.93 -11.16
N ALA A 83 15.78 -2.34 -11.27
CA ALA A 83 16.70 -2.33 -10.14
C ALA A 83 16.99 -0.90 -9.63
N VAL A 84 17.22 0.06 -10.53
CA VAL A 84 17.37 1.49 -10.17
C VAL A 84 16.10 1.98 -9.46
N TRP A 85 14.93 1.71 -10.02
CA TRP A 85 13.65 2.08 -9.43
C TRP A 85 13.42 1.44 -8.05
N ALA A 86 13.86 0.19 -7.86
CA ALA A 86 13.76 -0.49 -6.59
C ALA A 86 14.61 0.19 -5.51
N VAL A 87 15.78 0.72 -5.85
CA VAL A 87 16.54 1.55 -4.90
C VAL A 87 15.75 2.81 -4.55
N LEU A 88 15.27 3.53 -5.57
CA LEU A 88 14.61 4.83 -5.38
C LEU A 88 13.29 4.76 -4.61
N LYS A 89 12.60 3.62 -4.67
CA LYS A 89 11.35 3.39 -3.95
C LYS A 89 11.55 2.88 -2.52
N ASN A 90 12.71 2.30 -2.22
CA ASN A 90 12.94 1.61 -0.96
C ASN A 90 14.01 2.27 -0.08
N GLU A 91 14.79 3.20 -0.61
CA GLU A 91 15.84 3.91 0.12
C GLU A 91 15.55 5.41 0.23
N ASP A 92 16.02 6.02 1.32
CA ASP A 92 16.05 7.46 1.45
C ASP A 92 17.22 8.03 0.62
N THR A 93 16.89 8.61 -0.53
CA THR A 93 17.89 9.16 -1.46
C THR A 93 18.69 10.33 -0.87
N SER A 94 18.26 10.94 0.24
CA SER A 94 19.00 12.02 0.90
C SER A 94 20.34 11.55 1.50
N ARG A 95 20.53 10.24 1.68
CA ARG A 95 21.79 9.66 2.16
C ARG A 95 22.91 9.70 1.12
N TYR A 96 22.57 9.83 -0.16
CA TYR A 96 23.53 9.80 -1.25
C TYR A 96 24.19 11.15 -1.45
N ALA A 97 25.40 11.13 -2.00
CA ALA A 97 26.09 12.35 -2.40
C ALA A 97 25.34 13.06 -3.53
N THR A 98 25.47 14.38 -3.59
CA THR A 98 24.98 15.20 -4.69
C THR A 98 26.14 15.86 -5.43
N ASP A 99 25.95 16.09 -6.72
CA ASP A 99 26.92 16.85 -7.51
C ASP A 99 26.74 18.37 -7.32
N GLN A 100 27.56 19.16 -8.04
CA GLN A 100 27.53 20.63 -7.98
C GLN A 100 26.20 21.24 -8.43
N THR A 101 25.38 20.50 -9.17
CA THR A 101 24.05 20.90 -9.64
C THR A 101 22.93 20.43 -8.71
N GLY A 102 23.27 19.73 -7.62
CA GLY A 102 22.31 19.15 -6.68
C GLY A 102 21.72 17.81 -7.13
N ALA A 103 22.22 17.21 -8.21
CA ALA A 103 21.74 15.91 -8.67
C ALA A 103 22.29 14.79 -7.81
N VAL A 104 21.42 13.86 -7.41
CA VAL A 104 21.78 12.69 -6.59
C VAL A 104 22.67 11.73 -7.39
N LEU A 105 23.72 11.23 -6.74
CA LEU A 105 24.66 10.24 -7.27
C LEU A 105 24.37 8.87 -6.61
N LEU A 106 23.62 8.03 -7.32
CA LEU A 106 23.23 6.69 -6.87
C LEU A 106 24.34 5.67 -7.19
N PRO A 107 24.94 5.00 -6.20
CA PRO A 107 25.98 3.99 -6.45
C PRO A 107 25.45 2.76 -7.19
N ALA A 108 26.23 2.25 -8.16
CA ALA A 108 25.92 1.00 -8.86
C ALA A 108 25.81 -0.20 -7.92
N ALA A 109 26.58 -0.23 -6.84
CA ALA A 109 26.52 -1.31 -5.84
C ALA A 109 25.14 -1.45 -5.19
N ASP A 110 24.42 -0.33 -4.97
CA ASP A 110 23.05 -0.37 -4.44
C ASP A 110 22.07 -0.86 -5.51
N VAL A 111 22.29 -0.49 -6.77
CA VAL A 111 21.52 -1.01 -7.91
C VAL A 111 21.70 -2.53 -8.04
N ASP A 112 22.93 -3.03 -7.93
CA ASP A 112 23.23 -4.47 -7.92
C ASP A 112 22.57 -5.19 -6.73
N LEU A 113 22.66 -4.62 -5.53
CA LEU A 113 22.02 -5.17 -4.33
C LEU A 113 20.51 -5.33 -4.52
N TYR A 114 19.85 -4.31 -5.06
CA TYR A 114 18.41 -4.34 -5.29
C TYR A 114 18.03 -5.18 -6.51
N GLY A 115 18.86 -5.23 -7.54
CA GLY A 115 18.74 -6.19 -8.65
C GLY A 115 18.77 -7.63 -8.17
N ALA A 116 19.72 -7.97 -7.28
CA ALA A 116 19.80 -9.29 -6.67
C ALA A 116 18.60 -9.60 -5.77
N ARG A 117 18.02 -8.59 -5.09
CA ARG A 117 16.78 -8.76 -4.31
C ARG A 117 15.56 -9.02 -5.20
N LEU A 118 15.51 -8.42 -6.39
CA LEU A 118 14.42 -8.64 -7.34
C LEU A 118 14.56 -9.97 -8.09
N TYR A 119 15.76 -10.29 -8.57
CA TYR A 119 15.96 -11.35 -9.59
C TYR A 119 16.89 -12.48 -9.16
N GLY A 120 17.54 -12.36 -8.00
CA GLY A 120 18.55 -13.30 -7.52
C GLY A 120 19.97 -12.84 -7.85
N SER A 121 20.93 -13.29 -7.05
CA SER A 121 22.36 -12.91 -7.15
C SER A 121 23.07 -13.43 -8.40
N ASP A 122 22.48 -14.39 -9.09
CA ASP A 122 23.06 -14.99 -10.30
C ASP A 122 22.90 -14.06 -11.52
N ILE A 123 21.94 -13.13 -11.46
CA ILE A 123 21.66 -12.16 -12.51
C ILE A 123 22.61 -10.99 -12.39
N LYS A 124 23.37 -10.73 -13.46
CA LYS A 124 24.31 -9.60 -13.54
C LYS A 124 23.70 -8.47 -14.34
N LEU A 125 23.65 -7.28 -13.74
CA LEU A 125 23.17 -6.09 -14.42
C LEU A 125 24.28 -5.50 -15.30
N GLU A 126 23.92 -5.13 -16.53
CA GLU A 126 24.82 -4.39 -17.42
C GLU A 126 24.64 -2.89 -17.21
N HIS A 127 25.52 -2.26 -16.42
CA HIS A 127 25.41 -0.84 -16.13
C HIS A 127 25.67 0.04 -17.36
N LYS A 128 24.67 0.83 -17.72
CA LYS A 128 24.75 1.87 -18.76
C LYS A 128 23.80 3.01 -18.47
N SER A 129 23.99 4.12 -19.18
CA SER A 129 23.03 5.22 -19.17
C SER A 129 21.74 4.83 -19.88
N PHE A 130 20.60 5.29 -19.39
CA PHE A 130 19.28 5.04 -20.00
C PHE A 130 18.33 6.21 -19.76
N GLY A 131 17.15 6.15 -20.38
CA GLY A 131 16.15 7.22 -20.35
C GLY A 131 16.25 8.16 -21.54
N ASP A 132 15.34 9.12 -21.59
CA ASP A 132 15.27 10.15 -22.63
C ASP A 132 15.91 11.48 -22.16
N ASP A 133 15.81 12.52 -22.97
CA ASP A 133 16.41 13.84 -22.66
C ASP A 133 15.81 14.51 -21.42
N THR A 134 14.59 14.12 -20.99
CA THR A 134 13.89 14.71 -19.84
C THR A 134 14.12 13.90 -18.56
N MET A 135 14.21 12.57 -18.66
CA MET A 135 14.39 11.64 -17.54
C MET A 135 15.56 10.70 -17.81
N LYS A 136 16.77 11.28 -17.91
CA LYS A 136 18.02 10.54 -18.14
C LYS A 136 18.70 10.12 -16.84
N PHE A 137 18.98 8.83 -16.72
CA PHE A 137 19.86 8.27 -15.70
C PHE A 137 21.24 8.10 -16.32
N GLN A 138 22.18 8.97 -15.94
CA GLN A 138 23.50 8.99 -16.55
C GLN A 138 24.49 8.18 -15.72
N TYR A 139 24.98 7.08 -16.28
CA TYR A 139 25.99 6.25 -15.65
C TYR A 139 27.40 6.78 -15.93
N ASP A 140 28.16 7.05 -14.87
CA ASP A 140 29.58 7.36 -14.93
C ASP A 140 30.39 6.11 -14.56
N THR A 141 31.16 5.60 -15.52
CA THR A 141 31.99 4.41 -15.35
C THR A 141 33.18 4.62 -14.42
N ALA A 142 33.66 5.85 -14.25
CA ALA A 142 34.82 6.16 -13.40
C ALA A 142 34.44 6.16 -11.92
N THR A 143 33.27 6.72 -11.60
CA THR A 143 32.75 6.78 -10.23
C THR A 143 31.82 5.61 -9.89
N GLN A 144 31.38 4.85 -10.90
CA GLN A 144 30.37 3.79 -10.79
C GLN A 144 29.06 4.29 -10.17
N CYS A 145 28.65 5.51 -10.51
CA CYS A 145 27.43 6.14 -10.01
C CYS A 145 26.49 6.53 -11.14
N TYR A 146 25.20 6.47 -10.87
CA TYR A 146 24.14 7.05 -11.66
C TYR A 146 23.86 8.47 -11.18
N ARG A 147 24.02 9.44 -12.06
CA ARG A 147 23.49 10.78 -11.87
C ARG A 147 22.01 10.78 -12.22
N LEU A 148 21.17 11.01 -11.20
CA LEU A 148 19.72 11.05 -11.34
C LEU A 148 19.25 12.32 -12.07
N PRO A 149 18.14 12.25 -12.84
CA PRO A 149 17.51 13.45 -13.36
C PRO A 149 16.88 14.27 -12.22
N ALA A 150 16.81 15.59 -12.40
CA ALA A 150 16.17 16.49 -11.43
C ALA A 150 14.63 16.44 -11.50
N THR A 151 14.07 15.96 -12.61
CA THR A 151 12.63 15.88 -12.84
C THR A 151 12.00 14.79 -11.99
N GLY A 152 10.80 15.05 -11.48
CA GLY A 152 10.02 14.12 -10.67
C GLY A 152 9.84 12.76 -11.37
N LEU A 153 10.03 11.72 -10.58
CA LEU A 153 10.01 10.33 -10.99
C LEU A 153 8.56 9.82 -11.04
N MET A 154 7.96 9.70 -12.23
CA MET A 154 6.60 9.17 -12.37
C MET A 154 6.60 7.71 -12.85
N GLY A 155 5.88 6.85 -12.13
CA GLY A 155 5.54 5.51 -12.57
C GLY A 155 4.23 5.49 -13.35
N TYR A 156 4.12 4.59 -14.34
CA TYR A 156 2.91 4.46 -15.15
C TYR A 156 1.82 3.65 -14.45
N TYR A 157 2.22 2.62 -13.70
CA TYR A 157 1.31 1.68 -13.05
C TYR A 157 1.63 1.46 -11.58
N THR A 158 0.58 1.24 -10.79
CA THR A 158 0.65 0.78 -9.40
C THR A 158 0.15 -0.67 -9.32
N PRO A 159 0.85 -1.58 -8.61
CA PRO A 159 0.42 -2.97 -8.48
C PRO A 159 -0.77 -3.12 -7.54
N LEU A 160 -1.76 -3.91 -7.97
CA LEU A 160 -2.85 -4.42 -7.15
C LEU A 160 -2.80 -5.95 -7.10
N VAL A 161 -2.33 -6.53 -6.00
CA VAL A 161 -2.29 -7.99 -5.82
C VAL A 161 -3.69 -8.48 -5.44
N SER A 162 -4.40 -9.04 -6.40
CA SER A 162 -5.77 -9.54 -6.23
C SER A 162 -5.81 -10.94 -5.61
N LYS A 163 -4.84 -11.78 -5.98
CA LYS A 163 -4.75 -13.18 -5.55
C LYS A 163 -3.30 -13.54 -5.26
N MET A 164 -3.12 -14.37 -4.24
CA MET A 164 -1.82 -14.93 -3.84
C MET A 164 -1.99 -16.41 -3.56
N GLU A 165 -1.20 -17.25 -4.23
CA GLU A 165 -1.19 -18.70 -4.04
C GLU A 165 0.23 -19.16 -3.70
N LYS A 166 0.41 -19.72 -2.51
CA LYS A 166 1.71 -20.23 -2.09
C LYS A 166 1.75 -21.76 -2.16
N ARG A 167 2.74 -22.30 -2.87
CA ARG A 167 3.02 -23.74 -2.97
C ARG A 167 4.50 -24.01 -2.69
N GLY A 168 4.80 -24.41 -1.46
CA GLY A 168 6.17 -24.71 -1.03
C GLY A 168 7.09 -23.49 -1.11
N LYS A 169 8.07 -23.54 -2.02
CA LYS A 169 9.04 -22.46 -2.29
C LYS A 169 8.58 -21.47 -3.36
N ILE A 170 7.37 -21.64 -3.91
CA ILE A 170 6.84 -20.82 -5.00
C ILE A 170 5.63 -20.03 -4.50
N ILE A 171 5.55 -18.75 -4.88
CA ILE A 171 4.38 -17.90 -4.70
C ILE A 171 3.93 -17.41 -6.06
N ARG A 172 2.65 -17.56 -6.37
CA ARG A 172 2.02 -17.06 -7.58
C ARG A 172 1.12 -15.89 -7.21
N LEU A 173 1.38 -14.72 -7.78
CA LEU A 173 0.61 -13.50 -7.57
C LEU A 173 -0.17 -13.18 -8.84
N THR A 174 -1.46 -12.93 -8.70
CA THR A 174 -2.27 -12.30 -9.75
C THR A 174 -2.27 -10.80 -9.48
N VAL A 175 -1.76 -10.02 -10.43
CA VAL A 175 -1.43 -8.61 -10.25
C VAL A 175 -2.19 -7.79 -11.28
N GLY A 176 -3.10 -6.95 -10.81
CA GLY A 176 -3.73 -5.91 -11.61
C GLY A 176 -2.81 -4.69 -11.73
N TYR A 177 -2.77 -4.12 -12.92
CA TYR A 177 -2.04 -2.89 -13.24
C TYR A 177 -3.02 -1.74 -13.19
N VAL A 178 -2.83 -0.84 -12.23
CA VAL A 178 -3.68 0.33 -12.03
C VAL A 178 -2.96 1.57 -12.55
N ALA A 179 -3.52 2.24 -13.56
CA ALA A 179 -2.91 3.43 -14.15
C ALA A 179 -2.79 4.58 -13.14
N ALA A 180 -1.76 5.41 -13.32
CA ALA A 180 -1.60 6.63 -12.52
C ALA A 180 -2.84 7.54 -12.62
N GLY A 181 -3.42 7.91 -11.47
CA GLY A 181 -4.64 8.72 -11.37
C GLY A 181 -5.91 7.90 -11.08
N SER A 182 -5.89 6.58 -11.29
CA SER A 182 -6.94 5.67 -10.84
C SER A 182 -6.82 5.49 -9.32
N SER A 183 -7.57 6.30 -8.56
CA SER A 183 -7.60 6.23 -7.10
C SER A 183 -8.84 5.50 -6.59
N TRP A 184 -8.75 5.04 -5.35
CA TRP A 184 -9.92 4.69 -4.56
C TRP A 184 -10.76 5.96 -4.35
N THR A 185 -11.85 6.09 -5.08
CA THR A 185 -12.70 7.29 -5.04
C THR A 185 -13.96 7.01 -4.24
N GLY A 186 -14.38 7.94 -3.39
CA GLY A 186 -15.68 7.91 -2.74
C GLY A 186 -16.65 8.87 -3.42
N ASP A 187 -17.91 8.51 -3.63
CA ASP A 187 -18.94 9.52 -3.88
C ASP A 187 -19.54 10.07 -2.57
N ALA A 188 -20.31 11.15 -2.69
CA ALA A 188 -21.00 11.78 -1.55
C ALA A 188 -22.03 10.85 -0.88
N ASP A 189 -22.42 9.75 -1.55
CA ASP A 189 -23.33 8.73 -1.04
C ASP A 189 -22.59 7.62 -0.26
N GLY A 190 -21.26 7.76 -0.09
CA GLY A 190 -20.43 6.83 0.65
C GLY A 190 -20.03 5.56 -0.12
N ASN A 191 -20.28 5.51 -1.43
CA ASN A 191 -19.80 4.40 -2.26
C ASN A 191 -18.31 4.55 -2.50
N ILE A 192 -17.55 3.49 -2.21
CA ILE A 192 -16.12 3.42 -2.46
C ILE A 192 -15.89 2.65 -3.76
N TYR A 193 -15.32 3.32 -4.76
CA TYR A 193 -14.96 2.76 -6.05
C TYR A 193 -13.54 2.20 -6.00
N GLN A 194 -13.38 0.95 -6.43
CA GLN A 194 -12.07 0.34 -6.64
C GLN A 194 -11.40 0.96 -7.87
N PRO A 195 -10.07 1.13 -7.85
CA PRO A 195 -9.35 1.61 -9.02
C PRO A 195 -9.49 0.63 -10.17
N GLU A 196 -9.62 1.16 -11.39
CA GLU A 196 -9.75 0.36 -12.60
C GLU A 196 -8.44 -0.38 -12.89
N VAL A 197 -8.54 -1.69 -13.11
CA VAL A 197 -7.43 -2.52 -13.56
C VAL A 197 -7.43 -2.52 -15.08
N ASP A 198 -6.35 -2.00 -15.66
CA ASP A 198 -6.15 -1.93 -17.11
C ASP A 198 -5.78 -3.32 -17.68
N LYS A 199 -4.97 -4.06 -16.93
CA LYS A 199 -4.50 -5.39 -17.32
C LYS A 199 -4.08 -6.22 -16.12
N THR A 200 -3.98 -7.53 -16.32
CA THR A 200 -3.57 -8.47 -15.28
C THR A 200 -2.38 -9.30 -15.75
N MET A 201 -1.35 -9.39 -14.90
CA MET A 201 -0.22 -10.29 -15.10
C MET A 201 -0.04 -11.23 -13.91
N ILE A 202 0.64 -12.34 -14.16
CA ILE A 202 0.97 -13.36 -13.19
C ILE A 202 2.46 -13.27 -12.88
N TYR A 203 2.78 -13.04 -11.61
CA TYR A 203 4.13 -13.07 -11.11
C TYR A 203 4.38 -14.38 -10.37
N THR A 204 5.41 -15.11 -10.78
CA THR A 204 5.88 -16.29 -10.05
C THR A 204 7.13 -15.90 -9.27
N LEU A 205 7.05 -15.92 -7.95
CA LEU A 205 8.19 -15.73 -7.06
C LEU A 205 8.74 -17.07 -6.60
N SER A 206 10.06 -17.20 -6.53
CA SER A 206 10.74 -18.40 -6.04
C SER A 206 11.62 -18.07 -4.84
N LYS A 207 11.65 -18.97 -3.86
CA LYS A 207 12.46 -18.82 -2.65
C LYS A 207 13.90 -19.24 -2.92
N THR A 208 14.85 -18.33 -2.73
CA THR A 208 16.29 -18.57 -2.85
C THR A 208 16.82 -19.42 -1.68
N SER A 209 18.07 -19.87 -1.77
CA SER A 209 18.79 -20.56 -0.69
C SER A 209 18.80 -19.76 0.60
N ASP A 210 18.91 -18.45 0.48
CA ASP A 210 19.04 -17.50 1.59
C ASP A 210 17.69 -17.20 2.26
N GLY A 211 16.61 -17.73 1.69
CA GLY A 211 15.27 -17.66 2.25
C GLY A 211 14.43 -16.48 1.77
N ASN A 212 14.98 -15.64 0.89
CA ASN A 212 14.26 -14.50 0.28
C ASN A 212 13.50 -14.95 -0.97
N TYR A 213 12.43 -14.24 -1.34
CA TYR A 213 11.73 -14.47 -2.60
C TYR A 213 12.26 -13.52 -3.67
N VAL A 214 12.46 -14.05 -4.87
CA VAL A 214 12.85 -13.31 -6.07
C VAL A 214 11.85 -13.60 -7.19
N ILE A 215 11.70 -12.68 -8.12
CA ILE A 215 10.90 -12.83 -9.34
C ILE A 215 11.56 -13.88 -10.22
N HIS A 216 10.84 -14.98 -10.46
CA HIS A 216 11.27 -16.05 -11.32
C HIS A 216 10.69 -15.89 -12.73
N SER A 217 9.39 -15.61 -12.85
CA SER A 217 8.75 -15.40 -14.15
C SER A 217 7.60 -14.41 -14.08
N ILE A 218 7.29 -13.81 -15.23
CA ILE A 218 6.15 -12.93 -15.45
C ILE A 218 5.41 -13.42 -16.69
N ALA A 219 4.10 -13.63 -16.57
CA ALA A 219 3.24 -14.07 -17.66
C ALA A 219 1.97 -13.23 -17.75
N GLU A 220 1.34 -13.18 -18.92
CA GLU A 220 -0.02 -12.65 -19.05
C GLU A 220 -1.01 -13.56 -18.29
N ALA A 221 -2.02 -12.97 -17.66
CA ALA A 221 -3.08 -13.74 -17.04
C ALA A 221 -4.03 -14.29 -18.11
N ALA A 222 -4.45 -15.54 -17.96
CA ALA A 222 -5.55 -16.09 -18.75
C ALA A 222 -6.85 -15.34 -18.44
N GLU A 223 -7.79 -15.30 -19.38
CA GLU A 223 -9.04 -14.53 -19.26
C GLU A 223 -9.87 -14.89 -18.02
N ASP A 224 -9.82 -16.15 -17.58
CA ASP A 224 -10.53 -16.64 -16.40
C ASP A 224 -9.84 -16.27 -15.07
N GLU A 225 -8.56 -15.91 -15.11
CA GLU A 225 -7.79 -15.42 -13.95
C GLU A 225 -7.59 -13.91 -13.93
N ALA A 226 -7.93 -13.21 -15.02
CA ALA A 226 -7.85 -11.76 -15.11
C ALA A 226 -8.71 -11.10 -14.03
N VAL A 227 -8.19 -10.03 -13.43
CA VAL A 227 -8.93 -9.25 -12.44
C VAL A 227 -10.07 -8.53 -13.15
N LYS A 228 -11.29 -8.82 -12.73
CA LYS A 228 -12.49 -8.15 -13.23
C LYS A 228 -12.75 -6.89 -12.43
N ASN A 229 -13.01 -5.78 -13.11
CA ASN A 229 -13.43 -4.54 -12.49
C ASN A 229 -14.87 -4.69 -11.95
N GLU A 230 -15.01 -5.18 -10.72
CA GLU A 230 -16.29 -5.27 -10.02
C GLU A 230 -16.48 -4.06 -9.09
N GLN A 231 -17.40 -3.16 -9.45
CA GLN A 231 -17.82 -2.07 -8.57
C GLN A 231 -18.60 -2.64 -7.38
N LYS A 232 -17.93 -2.76 -6.22
CA LYS A 232 -18.60 -3.11 -4.96
C LYS A 232 -19.39 -1.90 -4.45
N LYS A 233 -20.72 -1.93 -4.57
CA LYS A 233 -21.62 -1.02 -3.85
C LYS A 233 -21.54 -1.33 -2.35
N GLY A 234 -20.66 -0.62 -1.64
CA GLY A 234 -20.50 -0.80 -0.20
C GLY A 234 -21.73 -0.29 0.54
N SER A 235 -22.59 -1.20 1.02
CA SER A 235 -23.63 -0.84 1.99
C SER A 235 -22.95 -0.62 3.35
N SER A 236 -22.56 0.62 3.64
CA SER A 236 -22.20 1.01 4.99
C SER A 236 -23.47 1.02 5.85
N SER A 237 -23.70 -0.03 6.61
CA SER A 237 -24.60 0.02 7.77
C SER A 237 -23.94 0.90 8.83
N ALA A 238 -24.10 2.22 8.69
CA ALA A 238 -23.78 3.15 9.74
C ALA A 238 -24.93 3.12 10.75
N SER A 239 -24.70 2.51 11.92
CA SER A 239 -25.54 2.71 13.09
C SER A 239 -25.52 4.20 13.45
N SER A 240 -26.59 4.90 13.08
CA SER A 240 -26.83 6.28 13.51
C SER A 240 -27.26 6.28 14.98
N SER A 241 -26.33 6.51 15.90
CA SER A 241 -26.68 7.06 17.21
C SER A 241 -26.77 8.57 17.07
N ALA A 242 -27.99 9.08 16.87
CA ALA A 242 -28.31 10.49 17.03
C ALA A 242 -28.25 10.90 18.51
N PRO A 243 -27.93 12.17 18.80
CA PRO A 243 -28.66 12.89 19.84
C PRO A 243 -29.42 14.06 19.20
N ALA A 244 -30.71 14.13 19.53
CA ALA A 244 -31.60 15.19 19.12
C ALA A 244 -31.52 16.41 20.06
N ALA A 245 -31.41 17.58 19.44
CA ALA A 245 -32.18 18.82 19.67
C ALA A 245 -32.00 19.69 20.93
N GLY A 246 -32.03 21.01 20.66
CA GLY A 246 -32.20 22.14 21.57
C GLY A 246 -31.43 23.36 21.05
N ASP A 247 -31.81 23.95 19.90
CA ASP A 247 -32.76 25.08 19.72
C ASP A 247 -32.34 26.42 20.37
N GLY A 248 -32.26 27.47 19.54
CA GLY A 248 -32.64 28.83 19.91
C GLY A 248 -31.56 29.90 20.14
N THR A 249 -31.43 30.78 19.14
CA THR A 249 -31.33 32.27 19.28
C THR A 249 -29.95 32.95 19.17
N THR A 250 -29.76 33.66 18.06
CA THR A 250 -28.86 34.84 17.87
C THR A 250 -29.54 36.08 18.47
N PRO A 251 -28.82 37.08 19.04
CA PRO A 251 -28.25 38.16 18.22
C PRO A 251 -26.87 38.70 18.69
N ALA A 252 -26.12 39.31 17.76
CA ALA A 252 -24.97 40.20 18.02
C ALA A 252 -25.45 41.51 18.71
N PRO A 253 -24.61 42.33 19.39
CA PRO A 253 -23.55 43.14 18.73
C PRO A 253 -22.30 43.50 19.60
N GLY A 254 -21.27 44.07 18.94
CA GLY A 254 -20.51 45.21 19.48
C GLY A 254 -19.10 44.98 20.06
N THR A 255 -18.12 45.58 19.37
CA THR A 255 -17.17 46.57 19.94
C THR A 255 -15.67 46.19 20.08
N GLU A 256 -14.88 46.92 19.26
CA GLU A 256 -13.51 47.45 19.42
C GLU A 256 -12.38 46.54 19.91
N ASN A 257 -11.31 46.40 19.10
CA ASN A 257 -10.22 47.40 19.07
C ASN A 257 -9.17 47.03 18.01
N SER A 258 -8.86 47.96 17.10
CA SER A 258 -7.56 48.02 16.41
C SER A 258 -6.62 48.90 17.23
N PRO A 259 -5.30 48.87 16.98
CA PRO A 259 -4.77 49.98 16.19
C PRO A 259 -3.85 49.55 15.03
N GLN A 260 -3.86 50.43 14.02
CA GLN A 260 -2.97 50.53 12.87
C GLN A 260 -1.53 50.93 13.24
N GLU A 261 -0.67 50.82 12.22
CA GLU A 261 0.49 51.66 11.82
C GLU A 261 1.71 50.77 11.50
N ASP A 262 2.48 50.93 10.42
CA ASP A 262 2.44 51.89 9.31
C ASP A 262 3.43 51.47 8.20
N THR A 263 3.26 52.03 6.99
CA THR A 263 4.31 52.36 5.97
C THR A 263 5.05 51.20 5.24
N THR A 264 5.49 51.27 3.98
CA THR A 264 5.36 52.20 2.84
C THR A 264 6.01 51.53 1.61
N SER A 265 5.40 51.75 0.45
CA SER A 265 5.91 51.85 -0.95
C SER A 265 6.96 50.90 -1.54
N GLY A 266 6.68 50.48 -2.79
CA GLY A 266 7.65 49.89 -3.71
C GLY A 266 7.08 49.70 -5.11
N GLU A 267 6.83 50.81 -5.80
CA GLU A 267 6.54 50.91 -7.23
C GLU A 267 7.73 50.43 -8.10
N ALA A 268 7.46 49.68 -9.17
CA ALA A 268 8.13 49.87 -10.48
C ALA A 268 7.53 48.98 -11.58
N ALA A 269 7.01 49.65 -12.60
CA ALA A 269 6.61 49.10 -13.89
C ALA A 269 7.82 48.85 -14.82
N ALA A 270 7.53 48.16 -15.93
CA ALA A 270 8.40 47.74 -17.03
C ALA A 270 9.28 48.84 -17.66
N PRO A 271 10.15 48.45 -18.60
CA PRO A 271 9.92 48.97 -19.95
C PRO A 271 10.07 47.95 -21.08
N ALA A 272 9.41 48.27 -22.19
CA ALA A 272 9.57 47.69 -23.52
C ALA A 272 10.35 48.66 -24.42
N ALA A 273 11.01 48.07 -25.43
CA ALA A 273 11.38 48.62 -26.74
C ALA A 273 12.31 49.85 -26.82
N ALA A 274 13.56 49.61 -27.22
CA ALA A 274 14.18 50.01 -28.50
C ALA A 274 15.69 49.74 -28.45
#